data_AF-I1CR17-F1
#
_entry.id   AF-I1CR17-F1
#
_cell.length_a   1.000
_cell.length_b   1.000
_cell.length_c   1.000
_cell.angle_alpha   90.00
_cell.angle_beta   90.00
_cell.angle_gamma   90.00
#
_symmetry.space_group_name_H-M   'P 1'
#
loop_
_entity.id
_entity.type
_entity.pdbx_description
1 polymer ?
#
loop_
_entity_poly.entity_id
_entity_poly.type
_entity_poly.pdbx_seq_one_letter_code
_entity_poly.pdbx_strand_id
1 'polypeptide(L)'
;MDEITHFSHPTTESKVKAGSFTENVQDEPNRSHIPEHLRIPIPEKSSTHYPAFITRTTQAVSHVCCTYLISPFKKILRILQKRTGLTFWIILAMVIGILIGRFAPEAGVAIKPLGDAFIQMIKIIIVPLVFSVLIIGIAGHGDDIAKVGKLAIKTIIYFEVVTTLALAVGLIMANLIKPGHGVILPVGQDTSSIEAMAETEKTSITWSGEMFMIIPENFFVAAVGNKVLAIVFCAVMFACSMMKADKKSKKVMLEINEALSQVMFKFVGLIMNYAPIGIGAALAATVGKNGISVLANLGKLIGCVYASLVIFLIVILVPIMLIARIPVIGFFKAIGQPWLLAFSSASSESALPLAFERMREFGCTNALTGFVIPW
;
A
#
# COMPACT_ATOMS: atom_id res chain seq x y z
N MET A 1 11.45 -56.34 56.38
CA MET A 1 11.17 -54.91 56.65
C MET A 1 10.56 -54.33 55.36
N ASP A 2 9.33 -54.69 54.97
CA ASP A 2 8.04 -54.65 55.70
C ASP A 2 7.60 -53.18 55.88
N GLU A 3 6.39 -52.73 55.54
CA GLU A 3 5.26 -53.41 54.88
C GLU A 3 4.33 -52.39 54.16
N ILE A 4 3.95 -52.73 52.92
CA ILE A 4 2.64 -52.61 52.24
C ILE A 4 1.53 -51.81 52.99
N THR A 5 0.83 -50.84 52.35
CA THR A 5 -0.53 -50.93 51.73
C THR A 5 -1.04 -49.49 51.48
N HIS A 6 -1.96 -49.09 50.57
CA HIS A 6 -2.73 -49.65 49.43
C HIS A 6 -3.35 -48.42 48.67
N PHE A 7 -4.03 -48.43 47.51
CA PHE A 7 -4.47 -49.45 46.52
C PHE A 7 -4.68 -48.80 45.12
N SER A 8 -4.47 -49.56 44.04
CA SER A 8 -5.12 -49.51 42.70
C SER A 8 -5.43 -48.20 41.94
N HIS A 9 -4.80 -48.08 40.75
CA HIS A 9 -5.54 -47.80 39.51
C HIS A 9 -6.23 -49.09 38.99
N PRO A 10 -7.27 -48.96 38.14
CA PRO A 10 -7.49 -49.88 37.04
C PRO A 10 -7.38 -49.20 35.67
N THR A 11 -6.84 -49.94 34.70
CA THR A 11 -6.63 -49.57 33.29
C THR A 11 -7.84 -49.88 32.42
N THR A 12 -8.12 -49.06 31.38
CA THR A 12 -8.27 -49.58 30.00
C THR A 12 -8.29 -48.45 28.96
N GLU A 13 -7.81 -48.76 27.75
CA GLU A 13 -7.77 -47.86 26.60
C GLU A 13 -9.16 -47.70 25.95
N SER A 14 -9.46 -46.52 25.38
CA SER A 14 -10.27 -46.47 24.16
C SER A 14 -9.93 -45.27 23.28
N LYS A 15 -10.05 -45.46 21.96
CA LYS A 15 -9.68 -44.49 20.92
C LYS A 15 -10.69 -43.35 20.84
N VAL A 16 -10.28 -42.10 21.05
CA VAL A 16 -11.12 -40.94 20.70
C VAL A 16 -10.91 -40.59 19.22
N LYS A 17 -11.90 -40.94 18.39
CA LYS A 17 -12.01 -40.48 17.00
C LYS A 17 -12.28 -38.96 16.96
N ALA A 18 -11.87 -38.32 15.86
CA ALA A 18 -12.36 -37.01 15.50
C ALA A 18 -13.90 -37.00 15.40
N GLY A 19 -14.53 -36.01 16.05
CA GLY A 19 -15.97 -35.81 16.08
C GLY A 19 -16.31 -34.34 15.88
N SER A 20 -17.33 -34.11 15.04
CA SER A 20 -17.90 -32.83 14.64
C SER A 20 -18.16 -31.83 15.78
N PHE A 21 -17.80 -30.56 15.56
CA PHE A 21 -18.20 -29.43 16.39
C PHE A 21 -19.50 -28.81 15.83
N THR A 22 -20.65 -29.19 16.41
CA THR A 22 -21.97 -28.63 16.11
C THR A 22 -22.81 -28.60 17.39
N GLU A 23 -23.53 -27.50 17.61
CA GLU A 23 -24.40 -27.23 18.78
C GLU A 23 -23.68 -27.11 20.15
N ASN A 24 -24.10 -26.26 21.10
CA ASN A 24 -25.28 -25.38 21.17
C ASN A 24 -24.92 -24.06 21.86
N VAL A 25 -25.45 -22.92 21.38
CA VAL A 25 -25.35 -21.61 22.06
C VAL A 25 -26.73 -21.22 22.57
N GLN A 26 -27.00 -21.54 23.83
CA GLN A 26 -28.15 -21.06 24.58
C GLN A 26 -27.67 -20.54 25.94
N ASP A 27 -27.31 -19.26 25.97
CA ASP A 27 -27.15 -18.45 27.18
C ASP A 27 -27.47 -16.98 26.81
N GLU A 28 -28.75 -16.63 26.80
CA GLU A 28 -29.18 -15.22 26.75
C GLU A 28 -29.16 -14.62 28.16
N PRO A 29 -28.56 -13.43 28.37
CA PRO A 29 -28.65 -12.76 29.66
C PRO A 29 -30.07 -12.21 29.90
N ASN A 30 -30.66 -12.70 30.98
CA ASN A 30 -31.97 -12.35 31.55
C ASN A 30 -32.45 -10.90 31.26
N ARG A 31 -33.45 -10.76 30.37
CA ARG A 31 -34.16 -9.49 30.08
C ARG A 31 -35.47 -9.30 30.87
N SER A 32 -35.48 -9.55 32.18
CA SER A 32 -36.56 -9.06 33.05
C SER A 32 -36.10 -7.82 33.82
N HIS A 33 -36.33 -6.62 33.28
CA HIS A 33 -36.46 -5.30 33.95
C HIS A 33 -36.22 -4.15 32.95
N ILE A 34 -37.19 -3.91 32.05
CA ILE A 34 -37.30 -2.63 31.31
C ILE A 34 -38.72 -2.09 31.58
N PRO A 35 -38.87 -0.91 32.20
CA PRO A 35 -40.18 -0.35 32.52
C PRO A 35 -40.94 0.01 31.24
N GLU A 36 -42.26 -0.15 31.30
CA GLU A 36 -43.14 -0.23 30.12
C GLU A 36 -43.14 1.03 29.24
N HIS A 37 -42.89 2.20 29.83
CA HIS A 37 -42.81 3.49 29.14
C HIS A 37 -41.57 3.66 28.22
N LEU A 38 -40.59 2.74 28.26
CA LEU A 38 -39.36 2.84 27.45
C LEU A 38 -39.33 1.89 26.23
N ARG A 39 -40.45 1.21 25.92
CA ARG A 39 -40.54 0.36 24.71
C ARG A 39 -40.83 1.21 23.48
N ILE A 40 -39.78 1.50 22.71
CA ILE A 40 -39.90 2.07 21.36
C ILE A 40 -40.59 1.02 20.46
N PRO A 41 -41.71 1.35 19.78
CA PRO A 41 -42.36 0.42 18.86
C PRO A 41 -41.47 0.20 17.63
N ILE A 42 -41.00 -1.04 17.45
CA ILE A 42 -40.28 -1.46 16.24
C ILE A 42 -41.34 -1.80 15.18
N PRO A 43 -41.30 -1.22 13.97
CA PRO A 43 -42.28 -1.54 12.93
C PRO A 43 -42.15 -3.01 12.51
N GLU A 44 -43.30 -3.66 12.33
CA GLU A 44 -43.39 -5.08 11.98
C GLU A 44 -42.79 -5.35 10.59
N LYS A 45 -42.10 -6.49 10.47
CA LYS A 45 -41.24 -6.82 9.33
C LYS A 45 -42.07 -7.17 8.09
N SER A 46 -42.35 -6.17 7.24
CA SER A 46 -43.09 -6.39 6.00
C SER A 46 -42.36 -7.35 5.05
N SER A 47 -43.03 -8.44 4.71
CA SER A 47 -42.51 -9.52 3.88
C SER A 47 -42.60 -9.18 2.39
N THR A 48 -41.67 -8.35 1.90
CA THR A 48 -41.55 -8.07 0.46
C THR A 48 -41.15 -9.32 -0.32
N HIS A 49 -42.15 -9.98 -0.92
CA HIS A 49 -41.97 -11.05 -1.89
C HIS A 49 -41.30 -10.52 -3.16
N TYR A 50 -40.01 -10.78 -3.32
CA TYR A 50 -39.33 -10.59 -4.61
C TYR A 50 -39.76 -11.70 -5.59
N PRO A 51 -40.18 -11.38 -6.83
CA PRO A 51 -40.58 -12.40 -7.79
C PRO A 51 -39.37 -13.24 -8.24
N ALA A 52 -39.53 -14.57 -8.19
CA ALA A 52 -38.47 -15.57 -8.42
C ALA A 52 -37.81 -15.55 -9.83
N PHE A 53 -38.27 -14.68 -10.72
CA PHE A 53 -37.71 -14.47 -12.05
C PHE A 53 -36.39 -13.67 -12.02
N ILE A 54 -36.26 -12.68 -11.13
CA ILE A 54 -35.11 -11.77 -11.08
C ILE A 54 -33.85 -12.45 -10.52
N THR A 55 -34.01 -13.41 -9.60
CA THR A 55 -32.89 -14.18 -9.01
C THR A 55 -32.26 -15.17 -10.00
N ARG A 56 -33.04 -15.76 -10.92
CA ARG A 56 -32.50 -16.74 -11.89
C ARG A 56 -31.65 -16.11 -12.99
N THR A 57 -32.05 -14.96 -13.52
CA THR A 57 -31.33 -14.29 -14.62
C THR A 57 -30.01 -13.66 -14.14
N THR A 58 -29.99 -13.07 -12.95
CA THR A 58 -28.78 -12.48 -12.35
C THR A 58 -27.73 -13.54 -11.95
N GLN A 59 -28.14 -14.69 -11.41
CA GLN A 59 -27.21 -15.80 -11.16
C GLN A 59 -26.64 -16.40 -12.46
N ALA A 60 -27.47 -16.62 -13.49
CA ALA A 60 -27.02 -17.23 -14.73
C ALA A 60 -25.91 -16.42 -15.43
N VAL A 61 -26.08 -15.09 -15.55
CA VAL A 61 -25.08 -14.22 -16.19
C VAL A 61 -23.77 -14.15 -15.38
N SER A 62 -23.87 -14.09 -14.05
CA SER A 62 -22.71 -14.08 -13.15
C SER A 62 -21.86 -15.36 -13.25
N HIS A 63 -22.50 -16.54 -13.20
CA HIS A 63 -21.80 -17.83 -13.25
C HIS A 63 -21.20 -18.14 -14.63
N VAL A 64 -21.86 -17.79 -15.74
CA VAL A 64 -21.33 -18.02 -17.09
C VAL A 64 -20.12 -17.13 -17.38
N CYS A 65 -20.20 -15.83 -17.04
CA CYS A 65 -19.09 -14.89 -17.24
C CYS A 65 -17.85 -15.27 -16.42
N CYS A 66 -18.04 -15.64 -15.15
CA CYS A 66 -16.94 -16.02 -14.25
C CYS A 66 -16.24 -17.34 -14.68
N THR A 67 -16.96 -18.27 -15.31
CA THR A 67 -16.43 -19.61 -15.63
C THR A 67 -15.75 -19.66 -17.00
N TYR A 68 -16.35 -19.08 -18.05
CA TYR A 68 -15.87 -19.26 -19.43
C TYR A 68 -14.71 -18.32 -19.83
N LEU A 69 -14.69 -17.06 -19.37
CA LEU A 69 -13.63 -16.10 -19.74
C LEU A 69 -12.39 -16.20 -18.85
N ILE A 70 -12.56 -16.49 -17.55
CA ILE A 70 -11.47 -16.37 -16.56
C ILE A 70 -10.68 -17.68 -16.39
N SER A 71 -11.32 -18.85 -16.57
CA SER A 71 -10.70 -20.15 -16.26
C SER A 71 -9.53 -20.58 -17.18
N PRO A 72 -9.56 -20.41 -18.53
CA PRO A 72 -8.40 -20.77 -19.36
C PRO A 72 -7.23 -19.81 -19.10
N PHE A 73 -7.54 -18.51 -18.91
CA PHE A 73 -6.54 -17.48 -18.60
C PHE A 73 -5.85 -17.76 -17.26
N LYS A 74 -6.59 -18.08 -16.19
CA LYS A 74 -6.02 -18.48 -14.88
C LYS A 74 -5.10 -19.69 -14.97
N LYS A 75 -5.40 -20.66 -15.85
CA LYS A 75 -4.60 -21.88 -16.00
C LYS A 75 -3.28 -21.60 -16.73
N ILE A 76 -3.32 -20.82 -17.80
CA ILE A 76 -2.14 -20.35 -18.55
C ILE A 76 -1.27 -19.41 -17.69
N LEU A 77 -1.89 -18.45 -16.98
CA LEU A 77 -1.18 -17.53 -16.08
C LEU A 77 -0.40 -18.30 -15.01
N ARG A 78 -1.01 -19.28 -14.34
CA ARG A 78 -0.34 -20.14 -13.33
C ARG A 78 0.84 -20.95 -13.88
N ILE A 79 0.75 -21.44 -15.11
CA ILE A 79 1.81 -22.25 -15.74
C ILE A 79 3.02 -21.37 -16.07
N LEU A 80 2.78 -20.18 -16.61
CA LEU A 80 3.82 -19.19 -16.91
C LEU A 80 4.41 -18.55 -15.63
N GLN A 81 3.59 -18.23 -14.62
CA GLN A 81 4.01 -17.68 -13.32
C GLN A 81 4.97 -18.61 -12.54
N LYS A 82 4.96 -19.92 -12.80
CA LYS A 82 5.94 -20.86 -12.22
C LYS A 82 7.34 -20.80 -12.85
N ARG A 83 7.52 -20.08 -13.96
CA ARG A 83 8.78 -20.02 -14.73
C ARG A 83 9.32 -18.60 -14.91
N THR A 84 8.52 -17.56 -14.72
CA THR A 84 8.92 -16.15 -14.85
C THR A 84 8.55 -15.33 -13.62
N GLY A 85 9.48 -14.48 -13.15
CA GLY A 85 9.26 -13.64 -11.96
C GLY A 85 8.20 -12.55 -12.19
N LEU A 86 7.58 -12.06 -11.11
CA LEU A 86 6.52 -11.04 -11.16
C LEU A 86 6.94 -9.79 -11.97
N THR A 87 8.21 -9.37 -11.84
CA THR A 87 8.78 -8.24 -12.60
C THR A 87 8.64 -8.41 -14.12
N PHE A 88 8.83 -9.62 -14.65
CA PHE A 88 8.66 -9.90 -16.08
C PHE A 88 7.21 -9.71 -16.53
N TRP A 89 6.25 -10.17 -15.72
CA TRP A 89 4.82 -9.98 -15.99
C TRP A 89 4.40 -8.52 -15.97
N ILE A 90 4.93 -7.73 -15.04
CA ILE A 90 4.67 -6.29 -15.00
C ILE A 90 5.21 -5.64 -16.28
N ILE A 91 6.48 -5.87 -16.64
CA ILE A 91 7.08 -5.31 -17.88
C ILE A 91 6.26 -5.71 -19.11
N LEU A 92 5.89 -6.99 -19.23
CA LEU A 92 5.07 -7.48 -20.35
C LEU A 92 3.71 -6.79 -20.41
N ALA A 93 3.04 -6.61 -19.26
CA ALA A 93 1.75 -5.94 -19.19
C ALA A 93 1.85 -4.42 -19.45
N MET A 94 2.96 -3.77 -19.06
CA MET A 94 3.26 -2.38 -19.44
C MET A 94 3.35 -2.24 -20.97
N VAL A 95 4.12 -3.12 -21.62
CA VAL A 95 4.28 -3.11 -23.09
C VAL A 95 2.94 -3.35 -23.78
N ILE A 96 2.15 -4.34 -23.33
CA ILE A 96 0.81 -4.60 -23.86
C ILE A 96 -0.11 -3.39 -23.65
N GLY A 97 -0.07 -2.75 -22.48
CA GLY A 97 -0.84 -1.56 -22.16
C GLY A 97 -0.53 -0.38 -23.09
N ILE A 98 0.76 -0.11 -23.33
CA ILE A 98 1.21 0.92 -24.28
C ILE A 98 0.73 0.63 -25.70
N LEU A 99 0.81 -0.64 -26.15
CA LEU A 99 0.31 -1.05 -27.47
C LEU A 99 -1.22 -0.85 -27.59
N ILE A 100 -1.99 -1.25 -26.57
CA ILE A 100 -3.45 -1.04 -26.54
C ILE A 100 -3.76 0.47 -26.59
N GLY A 101 -3.13 1.28 -25.75
CA GLY A 101 -3.33 2.74 -25.76
C GLY A 101 -2.93 3.41 -27.08
N ARG A 102 -1.98 2.83 -27.83
CA ARG A 102 -1.53 3.35 -29.13
C ARG A 102 -2.42 2.95 -30.31
N PHE A 103 -2.91 1.71 -30.34
CA PHE A 103 -3.69 1.16 -31.46
C PHE A 103 -5.20 1.24 -31.26
N ALA A 104 -5.67 1.23 -30.01
CA ALA A 104 -7.08 1.30 -29.65
C ALA A 104 -7.27 2.26 -28.44
N PRO A 105 -7.10 3.58 -28.63
CA PRO A 105 -7.10 4.56 -27.53
C PRO A 105 -8.41 4.55 -26.73
N GLU A 106 -9.56 4.37 -27.39
CA GLU A 106 -10.87 4.23 -26.73
C GLU A 106 -10.91 3.02 -25.77
N ALA A 107 -10.39 1.87 -26.21
CA ALA A 107 -10.27 0.68 -25.37
C ALA A 107 -9.28 0.90 -24.21
N GLY A 108 -8.18 1.62 -24.46
CA GLY A 108 -7.22 2.02 -23.42
C GLY A 108 -7.86 2.87 -22.33
N VAL A 109 -8.70 3.84 -22.70
CA VAL A 109 -9.47 4.64 -21.72
C VAL A 109 -10.55 3.81 -21.03
N ALA A 110 -11.24 2.93 -21.74
CA ALA A 110 -12.29 2.07 -21.18
C ALA A 110 -11.77 1.09 -20.11
N ILE A 111 -10.51 0.65 -20.17
CA ILE A 111 -9.91 -0.21 -19.14
C ILE A 111 -9.33 0.55 -17.93
N LYS A 112 -9.34 1.90 -17.92
CA LYS A 112 -8.87 2.72 -16.78
C LYS A 112 -9.40 2.27 -15.40
N PRO A 113 -10.68 1.90 -15.21
CA PRO A 113 -11.20 1.48 -13.90
C PRO A 113 -10.45 0.29 -13.29
N LEU A 114 -9.83 -0.55 -14.13
CA LEU A 114 -9.02 -1.69 -13.71
C LEU A 114 -7.69 -1.26 -13.06
N GLY A 115 -7.10 -0.18 -13.55
CA GLY A 115 -5.93 0.48 -12.95
C GLY A 115 -6.31 1.24 -11.67
N ASP A 116 -7.41 2.01 -11.71
CA ASP A 116 -7.91 2.75 -10.54
C ASP A 116 -8.24 1.80 -9.37
N ALA A 117 -8.93 0.69 -9.66
CA ALA A 117 -9.24 -0.34 -8.66
C ALA A 117 -7.98 -0.96 -8.05
N PHE A 118 -6.93 -1.17 -8.85
CA PHE A 118 -5.64 -1.66 -8.33
C PHE A 118 -4.99 -0.66 -7.36
N ILE A 119 -4.94 0.63 -7.71
CA ILE A 119 -4.44 1.67 -6.80
C ILE A 119 -5.29 1.74 -5.52
N GLN A 120 -6.61 1.65 -5.63
CA GLN A 120 -7.51 1.67 -4.48
C GLN A 120 -7.32 0.44 -3.56
N MET A 121 -7.11 -0.75 -4.13
CA MET A 121 -6.75 -1.94 -3.37
C MET A 121 -5.45 -1.74 -2.57
N ILE A 122 -4.43 -1.10 -3.15
CA ILE A 122 -3.19 -0.78 -2.43
C ILE A 122 -3.45 0.21 -1.28
N LYS A 123 -4.24 1.28 -1.50
CA LYS A 123 -4.52 2.29 -0.46
C LYS A 123 -5.14 1.69 0.81
N ILE A 124 -5.97 0.66 0.68
CA ILE A 124 -6.56 -0.08 1.81
C ILE A 124 -5.49 -0.71 2.73
N ILE A 125 -4.32 -1.11 2.18
CA ILE A 125 -3.22 -1.68 2.99
C ILE A 125 -2.44 -0.59 3.73
N ILE A 126 -2.24 0.58 3.12
CA ILE A 126 -1.28 1.59 3.60
C ILE A 126 -1.51 1.93 5.08
N VAL A 127 -2.76 2.26 5.45
CA VAL A 127 -3.11 2.69 6.81
C VAL A 127 -2.80 1.61 7.88
N PRO A 128 -3.39 0.39 7.84
CA PRO A 128 -3.10 -0.63 8.85
C PRO A 128 -1.65 -1.14 8.83
N LEU A 129 -1.00 -1.18 7.65
CA LEU A 129 0.40 -1.61 7.54
C LEU A 129 1.34 -0.57 8.17
N VAL A 130 1.26 0.70 7.80
CA VAL A 130 2.13 1.76 8.34
C VAL A 130 1.94 1.89 9.84
N PHE A 131 0.68 1.92 10.32
CA PHE A 131 0.38 2.02 11.75
C PHE A 131 0.98 0.85 12.55
N SER A 132 0.74 -0.40 12.13
CA SER A 132 1.25 -1.57 12.84
C SER A 132 2.77 -1.68 12.80
N VAL A 133 3.42 -1.45 11.65
CA VAL A 133 4.88 -1.55 11.53
C VAL A 133 5.59 -0.45 12.32
N LEU A 134 5.06 0.77 12.38
CA LEU A 134 5.58 1.84 13.24
C LEU A 134 5.51 1.49 14.73
N ILE A 135 4.39 0.93 15.19
CA ILE A 135 4.22 0.54 16.60
C ILE A 135 5.20 -0.56 17.00
N ILE A 136 5.31 -1.63 16.20
CA ILE A 136 6.31 -2.69 16.39
C ILE A 136 7.72 -2.08 16.41
N GLY A 137 7.97 -1.16 15.48
CA GLY A 137 9.25 -0.50 15.33
C GLY A 137 9.72 0.24 16.58
N ILE A 138 8.87 1.14 17.08
CA ILE A 138 9.18 2.05 18.19
C ILE A 138 9.03 1.34 19.53
N ALA A 139 7.90 0.67 19.79
CA ALA A 139 7.59 0.10 21.10
C ALA A 139 8.19 -1.31 21.34
N GLY A 140 8.55 -2.03 20.27
CA GLY A 140 9.15 -3.38 20.35
C GLY A 140 10.61 -3.39 20.82
N HIS A 141 11.39 -2.34 20.54
CA HIS A 141 12.80 -2.21 20.97
C HIS A 141 12.88 -1.61 22.38
N GLY A 142 12.25 -2.31 23.33
CA GLY A 142 11.46 -1.73 24.42
C GLY A 142 12.09 -0.79 25.45
N ASP A 143 13.40 -0.51 25.42
CA ASP A 143 14.14 0.19 26.50
C ASP A 143 14.99 1.39 26.06
N ASP A 144 15.06 1.74 24.75
CA ASP A 144 15.97 2.80 24.28
C ASP A 144 15.32 3.78 23.27
N ILE A 145 14.40 4.60 23.78
CA ILE A 145 13.79 5.73 23.05
C ILE A 145 14.88 6.66 22.50
N ALA A 146 15.99 6.84 23.22
CA ALA A 146 17.07 7.71 22.80
C ALA A 146 17.77 7.19 21.52
N LYS A 147 17.91 5.87 21.33
CA LYS A 147 18.37 5.29 20.05
C LYS A 147 17.37 5.54 18.91
N VAL A 148 16.07 5.36 19.13
CA VAL A 148 15.03 5.60 18.10
C VAL A 148 14.98 7.07 17.69
N GLY A 149 15.02 8.01 18.64
CA GLY A 149 15.08 9.45 18.36
C GLY A 149 16.36 9.88 17.64
N LYS A 150 17.52 9.32 18.02
CA LYS A 150 18.79 9.56 17.30
C LYS A 150 18.76 9.01 15.87
N LEU A 151 18.10 7.89 15.64
CA LEU A 151 17.89 7.33 14.30
C LEU A 151 16.99 8.24 13.47
N ALA A 152 15.87 8.72 14.03
CA ALA A 152 14.96 9.64 13.37
C ALA A 152 15.65 10.94 12.90
N ILE A 153 16.44 11.57 13.78
CA ILE A 153 17.19 12.80 13.45
C ILE A 153 18.22 12.52 12.35
N LYS A 154 18.92 11.37 12.39
CA LYS A 154 19.84 10.98 11.31
C LYS A 154 19.12 10.80 9.98
N THR A 155 17.94 10.19 9.97
CA THR A 155 17.12 10.02 8.76
C THR A 155 16.69 11.36 8.18
N ILE A 156 16.20 12.28 9.01
CA ILE A 156 15.76 13.62 8.56
C ILE A 156 16.93 14.40 7.94
N ILE A 157 18.09 14.43 8.61
CA ILE A 157 19.30 15.10 8.08
C ILE A 157 19.76 14.45 6.78
N TYR A 158 19.73 13.12 6.70
CA TYR A 158 20.08 12.39 5.48
C TYR A 158 19.12 12.73 4.33
N PHE A 159 17.82 12.75 4.59
CA PHE A 159 16.79 13.05 3.59
C PHE A 159 16.98 14.47 3.05
N GLU A 160 17.09 15.47 3.94
CA GLU A 160 17.28 16.89 3.59
C GLU A 160 18.53 17.14 2.74
N VAL A 161 19.65 16.50 3.10
CA VAL A 161 20.90 16.61 2.32
C VAL A 161 20.74 15.95 0.95
N VAL A 162 20.14 14.76 0.87
CA VAL A 162 20.00 14.02 -0.39
C VAL A 162 18.97 14.68 -1.31
N THR A 163 17.85 15.23 -0.80
CA THR A 163 16.88 15.99 -1.60
C THR A 163 17.47 17.30 -2.10
N THR A 164 18.21 18.04 -1.27
CA THR A 164 18.94 19.27 -1.67
C THR A 164 19.90 18.97 -2.83
N LEU A 165 20.67 17.89 -2.74
CA LEU A 165 21.57 17.49 -3.82
C LEU A 165 20.81 16.99 -5.07
N ALA A 166 19.67 16.32 -4.91
CA ALA A 166 18.81 15.92 -6.02
C ALA A 166 18.26 17.14 -6.79
N LEU A 167 17.80 18.17 -6.06
CA LEU A 167 17.36 19.45 -6.61
C LEU A 167 18.51 20.16 -7.34
N ALA A 168 19.72 20.17 -6.76
CA ALA A 168 20.90 20.75 -7.41
C ALA A 168 21.23 20.05 -8.73
N VAL A 169 21.26 18.71 -8.78
CA VAL A 169 21.48 17.94 -10.02
C VAL A 169 20.37 18.21 -11.04
N GLY A 170 19.11 18.21 -10.61
CA GLY A 170 17.96 18.52 -11.47
C GLY A 170 18.04 19.92 -12.08
N LEU A 171 18.40 20.92 -11.27
CA LEU A 171 18.55 22.32 -11.69
C LEU A 171 19.72 22.50 -12.66
N ILE A 172 20.87 21.85 -12.42
CA ILE A 172 22.02 21.88 -13.34
C ILE A 172 21.61 21.30 -14.70
N MET A 173 20.99 20.11 -14.71
CA MET A 173 20.56 19.45 -15.93
C MET A 173 19.48 20.24 -16.70
N ALA A 174 18.52 20.84 -15.99
CA ALA A 174 17.51 21.70 -16.60
C ALA A 174 18.13 22.95 -17.26
N ASN A 175 19.13 23.58 -16.63
CA ASN A 175 19.85 24.73 -17.18
C ASN A 175 20.75 24.37 -18.38
N LEU A 176 21.29 23.14 -18.43
CA LEU A 176 22.08 22.63 -19.55
C LEU A 176 21.20 22.24 -20.75
N ILE A 177 20.16 21.44 -20.52
CA ILE A 177 19.32 20.87 -21.58
C ILE A 177 18.27 21.88 -22.09
N LYS A 178 17.85 22.82 -21.24
CA LYS A 178 16.83 23.86 -21.54
C LYS A 178 15.60 23.29 -22.26
N PRO A 179 14.92 22.26 -21.72
CA PRO A 179 13.91 21.47 -22.44
C PRO A 179 12.70 22.26 -22.96
N GLY A 180 12.46 23.49 -22.49
CA GLY A 180 11.44 24.39 -23.01
C GLY A 180 11.81 25.14 -24.32
N HIS A 181 13.08 25.15 -24.74
CA HIS A 181 13.46 25.82 -26.00
C HIS A 181 12.91 25.05 -27.22
N GLY A 182 12.00 25.70 -27.94
CA GLY A 182 11.30 25.14 -29.10
C GLY A 182 9.99 24.43 -28.80
N VAL A 183 9.43 24.56 -27.58
CA VAL A 183 8.04 24.16 -27.32
C VAL A 183 7.11 25.23 -27.89
N ILE A 184 6.63 25.01 -29.12
CA ILE A 184 5.57 25.82 -29.71
C ILE A 184 4.25 25.40 -29.05
N LEU A 185 3.79 26.17 -28.07
CA LEU A 185 2.45 26.00 -27.52
C LEU A 185 1.43 26.28 -28.65
N PRO A 186 0.45 25.38 -28.91
CA PRO A 186 -0.56 25.63 -29.92
C PRO A 186 -1.41 26.84 -29.51
N VAL A 187 -1.27 27.94 -30.24
CA VAL A 187 -2.02 29.18 -30.02
C VAL A 187 -3.51 28.87 -30.23
N GLY A 188 -4.29 28.81 -29.14
CA GLY A 188 -5.73 28.52 -29.19
C GLY A 188 -6.25 27.47 -28.19
N GLN A 189 -5.43 26.88 -27.32
CA GLN A 189 -5.94 26.22 -26.10
C GLN A 189 -5.88 27.18 -24.90
N ASP A 190 -6.93 27.15 -24.07
CA ASP A 190 -7.10 28.01 -22.90
C ASP A 190 -5.95 27.89 -21.88
N THR A 191 -5.02 28.85 -21.90
CA THR A 191 -3.92 28.95 -20.92
C THR A 191 -4.41 29.27 -19.51
N SER A 192 -5.67 29.72 -19.36
CA SER A 192 -6.34 29.92 -18.07
C SER A 192 -6.30 28.67 -17.18
N SER A 193 -6.27 27.47 -17.76
CA SER A 193 -6.10 26.21 -17.01
C SER A 193 -4.70 26.02 -16.42
N ILE A 194 -3.66 26.54 -17.09
CA ILE A 194 -2.26 26.49 -16.64
C ILE A 194 -1.98 27.65 -15.66
N GLU A 195 -2.53 28.83 -15.94
CA GLU A 195 -2.47 30.00 -15.07
C GLU A 195 -3.19 29.74 -13.74
N ALA A 196 -4.36 29.10 -13.75
CA ALA A 196 -5.06 28.69 -12.52
C ALA A 196 -4.29 27.65 -11.69
N MET A 197 -3.55 26.73 -12.32
CA MET A 197 -2.64 25.82 -11.60
C MET A 197 -1.46 26.59 -10.98
N ALA A 198 -0.87 27.54 -11.72
CA ALA A 198 0.22 28.39 -11.23
C ALA A 198 -0.23 29.39 -10.14
N GLU A 199 -1.50 29.81 -10.10
CA GLU A 199 -2.06 30.60 -9.00
C GLU A 199 -2.40 29.77 -7.77
N THR A 200 -2.81 28.50 -7.96
CA THR A 200 -3.04 27.57 -6.84
C THR A 200 -1.74 27.30 -6.06
N GLU A 201 -0.59 27.22 -6.74
CA GLU A 201 0.72 27.09 -6.09
C GLU A 201 1.26 28.39 -5.46
N LYS A 202 0.67 29.56 -5.75
CA LYS A 202 0.95 30.82 -5.03
C LYS A 202 0.24 30.92 -3.68
N THR A 203 -0.42 29.86 -3.22
CA THR A 203 -0.92 29.79 -1.84
C THR A 203 0.26 29.95 -0.89
N SER A 204 0.31 31.08 -0.19
CA SER A 204 1.38 31.41 0.75
C SER A 204 1.55 30.28 1.76
N ILE A 205 2.70 29.59 1.72
CA ILE A 205 3.05 28.50 2.64
C ILE A 205 3.14 29.08 4.04
N THR A 206 2.00 29.09 4.72
CA THR A 206 1.86 29.71 6.02
C THR A 206 2.24 28.65 7.04
N TRP A 207 3.34 28.88 7.76
CA TRP A 207 3.94 27.88 8.65
C TRP A 207 2.95 27.26 9.65
N SER A 208 1.93 28.00 10.06
CA SER A 208 0.82 27.49 10.88
C SER A 208 -0.03 26.43 10.17
N GLY A 209 -0.40 26.64 8.89
CA GLY A 209 -1.25 25.74 8.11
C GLY A 209 -0.64 24.34 7.94
N GLU A 210 0.65 24.27 7.63
CA GLU A 210 1.38 23.01 7.50
C GLU A 210 1.52 22.28 8.84
N MET A 211 1.73 22.99 9.95
CA MET A 211 1.74 22.35 11.28
C MET A 211 0.39 21.72 11.65
N PHE A 212 -0.74 22.36 11.27
CA PHE A 212 -2.07 21.80 11.47
C PHE A 212 -2.40 20.63 10.53
N MET A 213 -1.71 20.47 9.39
CA MET A 213 -1.85 19.28 8.53
C MET A 213 -1.27 18.01 9.18
N ILE A 214 -0.25 18.14 10.03
CA ILE A 214 0.46 17.02 10.69
C ILE A 214 -0.35 16.45 11.86
N ILE A 215 -1.05 17.30 12.61
CA ILE A 215 -1.84 16.91 13.79
C ILE A 215 -3.31 16.74 13.35
N PRO A 216 -3.82 15.50 13.16
CA PRO A 216 -5.20 15.32 12.75
C PRO A 216 -6.16 15.56 13.92
N GLU A 217 -7.33 16.13 13.61
CA GLU A 217 -8.45 16.26 14.57
C GLU A 217 -8.90 14.91 15.14
N ASN A 218 -8.80 13.85 14.34
CA ASN A 218 -9.16 12.48 14.72
C ASN A 218 -8.36 11.46 13.90
N PHE A 219 -7.86 10.41 14.56
CA PHE A 219 -7.18 9.28 13.94
C PHE A 219 -7.97 8.65 12.78
N PHE A 220 -9.28 8.44 12.96
CA PHE A 220 -10.13 7.85 11.92
C PHE A 220 -10.34 8.78 10.71
N VAL A 221 -10.34 10.09 10.92
CA VAL A 221 -10.41 11.08 9.83
C VAL A 221 -9.10 11.08 9.03
N ALA A 222 -7.95 11.00 9.69
CA ALA A 222 -6.65 10.81 9.03
C ALA A 222 -6.60 9.49 8.23
N ALA A 223 -7.11 8.40 8.79
CA ALA A 223 -7.20 7.10 8.13
C ALA A 223 -8.08 7.13 6.86
N VAL A 224 -9.31 7.67 6.96
CA VAL A 224 -10.23 7.80 5.81
C VAL A 224 -9.65 8.73 4.74
N GLY A 225 -9.03 9.84 5.16
CA GLY A 225 -8.38 10.80 4.26
C GLY A 225 -7.08 10.30 3.62
N ASN A 226 -6.60 9.09 3.95
CA ASN A 226 -5.30 8.54 3.53
C ASN A 226 -4.10 9.48 3.80
N LYS A 227 -4.19 10.32 4.85
CA LYS A 227 -3.14 11.29 5.20
C LYS A 227 -1.98 10.57 5.89
N VAL A 228 -1.06 10.00 5.10
CA VAL A 228 0.05 9.15 5.59
C VAL A 228 0.83 9.82 6.72
N LEU A 229 1.24 11.09 6.55
CA LEU A 229 1.99 11.83 7.56
C LEU A 229 1.26 11.97 8.91
N ALA A 230 -0.05 12.21 8.88
CA ALA A 230 -0.88 12.30 10.09
C ALA A 230 -1.06 10.91 10.75
N ILE A 231 -1.15 9.84 9.96
CA ILE A 231 -1.18 8.45 10.46
C ILE A 231 0.15 8.09 11.13
N VAL A 232 1.28 8.50 10.55
CA VAL A 232 2.62 8.34 11.14
C VAL A 232 2.70 9.06 12.49
N PHE A 233 2.25 10.32 12.57
CA PHE A 233 2.21 11.08 13.82
C PHE A 233 1.38 10.37 14.91
N CYS A 234 0.17 9.90 14.59
CA CYS A 234 -0.66 9.14 15.51
C CYS A 234 0.00 7.83 15.96
N ALA A 235 0.64 7.08 15.05
CA ALA A 235 1.34 5.84 15.37
C ALA A 235 2.52 6.06 16.31
N VAL A 236 3.29 7.14 16.11
CA VAL A 236 4.40 7.55 17.00
C VAL A 236 3.86 7.90 18.39
N MET A 237 2.82 8.72 18.49
CA MET A 237 2.20 9.08 19.78
C MET A 237 1.60 7.88 20.52
N PHE A 238 0.98 6.96 19.79
CA PHE A 238 0.46 5.71 20.34
C PHE A 238 1.59 4.80 20.86
N ALA A 239 2.68 4.63 20.08
CA ALA A 239 3.83 3.84 20.49
C ALA A 239 4.53 4.43 21.73
N CYS A 240 4.73 5.75 21.79
CA CYS A 240 5.24 6.45 22.97
C CYS A 240 4.34 6.25 24.20
N SER A 241 3.03 6.14 24.01
CA SER A 241 2.06 5.87 25.09
C SER A 241 2.14 4.41 25.56
N MET A 242 2.25 3.44 24.63
CA MET A 242 2.49 2.03 24.96
C MET A 242 3.77 1.79 25.77
N MET A 243 4.80 2.62 25.60
CA MET A 243 6.04 2.50 26.38
C MET A 243 5.87 2.94 27.85
N LYS A 244 4.85 3.76 28.15
CA LYS A 244 4.47 4.17 29.52
C LYS A 244 3.39 3.27 30.14
N ALA A 245 2.71 2.46 29.33
CA ALA A 245 1.70 1.52 29.81
C ALA A 245 2.33 0.36 30.61
N ASP A 246 1.50 -0.37 31.34
CA ASP A 246 1.94 -1.55 32.08
C ASP A 246 2.48 -2.65 31.15
N LYS A 247 3.34 -3.52 31.69
CA LYS A 247 4.03 -4.57 30.92
C LYS A 247 3.07 -5.55 30.24
N LYS A 248 1.86 -5.77 30.79
CA LYS A 248 0.87 -6.70 30.22
C LYS A 248 0.17 -6.04 29.03
N SER A 249 -0.34 -4.83 29.19
CA SER A 249 -0.97 -4.05 28.10
C SER A 249 0.00 -3.79 26.95
N LYS A 250 1.26 -3.41 27.25
CA LYS A 250 2.31 -3.26 26.23
C LYS A 250 2.53 -4.54 25.44
N LYS A 251 2.65 -5.69 26.11
CA LYS A 251 2.87 -7.00 25.47
C LYS A 251 1.69 -7.39 24.57
N VAL A 252 0.46 -7.35 25.07
CA VAL A 252 -0.74 -7.71 24.30
C VAL A 252 -0.89 -6.82 23.07
N MET A 253 -0.68 -5.50 23.22
CA MET A 253 -0.79 -4.57 22.11
C MET A 253 0.33 -4.74 21.06
N LEU A 254 1.55 -5.13 21.47
CA LEU A 254 2.61 -5.52 20.54
C LEU A 254 2.25 -6.78 19.76
N GLU A 255 1.78 -7.84 20.42
CA GLU A 255 1.37 -9.11 19.78
C GLU A 255 0.26 -8.90 18.75
N ILE A 256 -0.73 -8.05 19.05
CA ILE A 256 -1.80 -7.65 18.11
C ILE A 256 -1.21 -6.94 16.88
N ASN A 257 -0.31 -5.97 17.08
CA ASN A 257 0.29 -5.23 15.96
C ASN A 257 1.21 -6.11 15.12
N GLU A 258 1.98 -7.02 15.72
CA GLU A 258 2.79 -8.01 15.00
C GLU A 258 1.94 -8.95 14.15
N ALA A 259 0.84 -9.47 14.69
CA ALA A 259 -0.10 -10.29 13.96
C ALA A 259 -0.75 -9.51 12.80
N LEU A 260 -1.21 -8.28 13.05
CA LEU A 260 -1.78 -7.40 12.02
C LEU A 260 -0.78 -7.13 10.89
N SER A 261 0.45 -6.75 11.22
CA SER A 261 1.53 -6.51 10.26
C SER A 261 1.81 -7.74 9.39
N GLN A 262 1.92 -8.93 9.98
CA GLN A 262 2.12 -10.18 9.24
C GLN A 262 0.96 -10.53 8.29
N VAL A 263 -0.28 -10.25 8.70
CA VAL A 263 -1.46 -10.43 7.83
C VAL A 263 -1.47 -9.40 6.71
N MET A 264 -1.13 -8.14 6.98
CA MET A 264 -1.03 -7.09 5.96
C MET A 264 0.06 -7.38 4.93
N PHE A 265 1.23 -7.90 5.31
CA PHE A 265 2.25 -8.36 4.36
C PHE A 265 1.71 -9.46 3.42
N LYS A 266 0.98 -10.46 3.95
CA LYS A 266 0.32 -11.47 3.10
C LYS A 266 -0.76 -10.86 2.19
N PHE A 267 -1.42 -9.78 2.62
CA PHE A 267 -2.36 -9.02 1.79
C PHE A 267 -1.61 -8.33 0.62
N VAL A 268 -0.44 -7.71 0.86
CA VAL A 268 0.40 -7.14 -0.20
C VAL A 268 0.69 -8.19 -1.27
N GLY A 269 1.21 -9.35 -0.87
CA GLY A 269 1.46 -10.47 -1.78
C GLY A 269 0.23 -10.95 -2.57
N LEU A 270 -0.98 -10.87 -1.99
CA LEU A 270 -2.23 -11.19 -2.69
C LEU A 270 -2.53 -10.16 -3.80
N ILE A 271 -2.50 -8.86 -3.49
CA ILE A 271 -2.76 -7.77 -4.46
C ILE A 271 -1.68 -7.77 -5.55
N MET A 272 -0.43 -8.11 -5.24
CA MET A 272 0.66 -8.12 -6.22
C MET A 272 0.43 -9.10 -7.38
N ASN A 273 -0.36 -10.17 -7.20
CA ASN A 273 -0.76 -11.03 -8.31
C ASN A 273 -1.65 -10.32 -9.34
N TYR A 274 -2.33 -9.24 -8.94
CA TYR A 274 -3.15 -8.39 -9.81
C TYR A 274 -2.37 -7.21 -10.42
N ALA A 275 -1.20 -6.88 -9.86
CA ALA A 275 -0.42 -5.72 -10.28
C ALA A 275 -0.13 -5.63 -11.79
N PRO A 276 0.21 -6.72 -12.53
CA PRO A 276 0.39 -6.63 -13.98
C PRO A 276 -0.85 -6.10 -14.71
N ILE A 277 -2.04 -6.54 -14.30
CA ILE A 277 -3.31 -6.15 -14.92
C ILE A 277 -3.61 -4.67 -14.65
N GLY A 278 -3.48 -4.23 -13.39
CA GLY A 278 -3.70 -2.83 -13.01
C GLY A 278 -2.70 -1.87 -13.67
N ILE A 279 -1.42 -2.24 -13.70
CA ILE A 279 -0.34 -1.46 -14.32
C ILE A 279 -0.53 -1.33 -15.84
N GLY A 280 -0.84 -2.44 -16.53
CA GLY A 280 -1.10 -2.41 -17.97
C GLY A 280 -2.29 -1.53 -18.32
N ALA A 281 -3.37 -1.60 -17.53
CA ALA A 281 -4.56 -0.76 -17.72
C ALA A 281 -4.31 0.72 -17.44
N ALA A 282 -3.57 1.06 -16.38
CA ALA A 282 -3.21 2.44 -16.05
C ALA A 282 -2.38 3.09 -17.16
N LEU A 283 -1.38 2.38 -17.69
CA LEU A 283 -0.56 2.87 -18.82
C LEU A 283 -1.35 2.97 -20.12
N ALA A 284 -2.23 2.00 -20.42
CA ALA A 284 -3.10 2.06 -21.59
C ALA A 284 -4.02 3.29 -21.58
N ALA A 285 -4.61 3.62 -20.43
CA ALA A 285 -5.45 4.80 -20.25
C ALA A 285 -4.63 6.10 -20.40
N THR A 286 -3.43 6.15 -19.84
CA THR A 286 -2.53 7.32 -19.94
C THR A 286 -2.07 7.57 -21.38
N VAL A 287 -1.68 6.51 -22.12
CA VAL A 287 -1.29 6.62 -23.54
C VAL A 287 -2.50 6.90 -24.43
N GLY A 288 -3.65 6.28 -24.16
CA GLY A 288 -4.89 6.48 -24.92
C GLY A 288 -5.47 7.89 -24.79
N LYS A 289 -5.41 8.49 -23.59
CA LYS A 289 -5.92 9.85 -23.34
C LYS A 289 -4.99 10.94 -23.88
N ASN A 290 -3.68 10.83 -23.64
CA ASN A 290 -2.73 11.90 -23.98
C ASN A 290 -2.14 11.74 -25.39
N GLY A 291 -2.25 10.55 -25.99
CA GLY A 291 -1.71 10.26 -27.32
C GLY A 291 -0.18 10.18 -27.37
N ILE A 292 0.33 9.62 -28.47
CA ILE A 292 1.77 9.44 -28.66
C ILE A 292 2.51 10.74 -29.06
N SER A 293 1.79 11.75 -29.57
CA SER A 293 2.40 13.02 -30.01
C SER A 293 2.72 13.96 -28.84
N VAL A 294 1.88 14.00 -27.80
CA VAL A 294 2.21 14.71 -26.54
C VAL A 294 3.45 14.08 -25.92
N LEU A 295 3.57 12.75 -25.95
CA LEU A 295 4.76 12.03 -25.47
C LEU A 295 6.04 12.39 -26.26
N ALA A 296 5.92 12.75 -27.56
CA ALA A 296 7.03 13.21 -28.38
C ALA A 296 7.45 14.67 -28.02
N ASN A 297 6.49 15.58 -27.86
CA ASN A 297 6.77 16.98 -27.49
C ASN A 297 7.28 17.12 -26.05
N LEU A 298 6.69 16.39 -25.08
CA LEU A 298 7.24 16.26 -23.74
C LEU A 298 8.51 15.40 -23.72
N GLY A 299 8.86 14.69 -24.81
CA GLY A 299 10.00 13.78 -24.87
C GLY A 299 11.33 14.42 -24.50
N LYS A 300 11.54 15.71 -24.82
CA LYS A 300 12.72 16.48 -24.37
C LYS A 300 12.73 16.71 -22.86
N LEU A 301 11.58 17.07 -22.27
CA LEU A 301 11.44 17.30 -20.83
C LEU A 301 11.57 15.98 -20.06
N ILE A 302 10.88 14.94 -20.51
CA ILE A 302 10.93 13.57 -19.98
C ILE A 302 12.35 13.00 -20.07
N GLY A 303 13.02 13.19 -21.22
CA GLY A 303 14.43 12.81 -21.40
C GLY A 303 15.38 13.54 -20.46
N CYS A 304 15.17 14.85 -20.25
CA CYS A 304 15.91 15.63 -19.25
C CYS A 304 15.70 15.05 -17.83
N VAL A 305 14.46 14.75 -17.45
CA VAL A 305 14.14 14.17 -16.13
C VAL A 305 14.82 12.80 -15.95
N TYR A 306 14.73 11.89 -16.92
CA TYR A 306 15.43 10.60 -16.82
C TYR A 306 16.95 10.73 -16.78
N ALA A 307 17.54 11.66 -17.55
CA ALA A 307 18.96 11.93 -17.49
C ALA A 307 19.39 12.42 -16.09
N SER A 308 18.63 13.35 -15.50
CA SER A 308 18.83 13.82 -14.12
C SER A 308 18.72 12.68 -13.10
N LEU A 309 17.71 11.80 -13.23
CA LEU A 309 17.50 10.66 -12.33
C LEU A 309 18.64 9.63 -12.43
N VAL A 310 19.13 9.33 -13.64
CA VAL A 310 20.28 8.42 -13.84
C VAL A 310 21.56 9.01 -13.28
N ILE A 311 21.82 10.31 -13.50
CA ILE A 311 22.98 11.00 -12.92
C ILE A 311 22.88 11.04 -11.39
N PHE A 312 21.74 11.39 -10.82
CA PHE A 312 21.51 11.35 -9.37
C PHE A 312 21.80 9.95 -8.78
N LEU A 313 21.31 8.90 -9.44
CA LEU A 313 21.52 7.52 -9.01
C LEU A 313 23.01 7.12 -9.05
N ILE A 314 23.75 7.50 -10.10
CA ILE A 314 25.18 7.16 -10.26
C ILE A 314 26.10 8.04 -9.41
N VAL A 315 25.83 9.33 -9.29
CA VAL A 315 26.71 10.32 -8.64
C VAL A 315 26.44 10.44 -7.14
N ILE A 316 25.22 10.16 -6.69
CA ILE A 316 24.82 10.33 -5.28
C ILE A 316 24.48 9.00 -4.64
N LEU A 317 23.49 8.27 -5.17
CA LEU A 317 22.98 7.07 -4.52
C LEU A 317 24.03 5.93 -4.48
N VAL A 318 24.74 5.68 -5.58
CA VAL A 318 25.77 4.63 -5.66
C VAL A 318 26.96 4.89 -4.72
N PRO A 319 27.59 6.09 -4.68
CA PRO A 319 28.64 6.38 -3.71
C PRO A 319 28.18 6.24 -2.26
N ILE A 320 26.96 6.70 -1.91
CA ILE A 320 26.41 6.49 -0.56
C ILE A 320 26.29 4.99 -0.24
N MET A 321 25.77 4.17 -1.16
CA MET A 321 25.68 2.71 -0.96
C MET A 321 27.06 2.05 -0.82
N LEU A 322 28.07 2.48 -1.58
CA LEU A 322 29.43 1.97 -1.50
C LEU A 322 30.09 2.32 -0.16
N ILE A 323 29.95 3.56 0.31
CA ILE A 323 30.44 4.00 1.64
C ILE A 323 29.73 3.22 2.76
N ALA A 324 28.42 3.01 2.63
CA ALA A 324 27.62 2.20 3.55
C ALA A 324 27.86 0.68 3.44
N ARG A 325 28.70 0.21 2.50
CA ARG A 325 28.97 -1.21 2.20
C ARG A 325 27.73 -2.04 1.86
N ILE A 326 26.71 -1.42 1.29
CA ILE A 326 25.47 -2.08 0.83
C ILE A 326 25.74 -2.74 -0.54
N PRO A 327 25.35 -4.01 -0.77
CA PRO A 327 25.51 -4.66 -2.06
C PRO A 327 24.59 -4.04 -3.11
N VAL A 328 25.13 -3.09 -3.89
CA VAL A 328 24.41 -2.29 -4.91
C VAL A 328 23.52 -3.13 -5.82
N ILE A 329 24.05 -4.23 -6.37
CA ILE A 329 23.31 -5.14 -7.27
C ILE A 329 22.19 -5.89 -6.52
N GLY A 330 22.41 -6.24 -5.25
CA GLY A 330 21.39 -6.87 -4.41
C GLY A 330 20.26 -5.90 -4.08
N PHE A 331 20.59 -4.65 -3.73
CA PHE A 331 19.63 -3.60 -3.44
C PHE A 331 18.73 -3.31 -4.64
N PHE A 332 19.28 -3.06 -5.83
CA PHE A 332 18.49 -2.83 -7.04
C PHE A 332 17.61 -4.02 -7.44
N LYS A 333 18.04 -5.27 -7.17
CA LYS A 333 17.19 -6.45 -7.34
C LYS A 333 16.02 -6.50 -6.36
N ALA A 334 16.21 -6.04 -5.11
CA ALA A 334 15.15 -5.97 -4.10
C ALA A 334 14.13 -4.86 -4.41
N ILE A 335 14.58 -3.64 -4.73
CA ILE A 335 13.67 -2.50 -4.99
C ILE A 335 13.06 -2.47 -6.40
N GLY A 336 13.49 -3.35 -7.32
CA GLY A 336 13.06 -3.33 -8.72
C GLY A 336 11.54 -3.45 -8.93
N GLN A 337 10.83 -4.17 -8.05
CA GLN A 337 9.35 -4.24 -8.12
C GLN A 337 8.65 -2.99 -7.55
N PRO A 338 8.98 -2.50 -6.33
CA PRO A 338 8.49 -1.20 -5.84
C PRO A 338 8.73 -0.07 -6.83
N TRP A 339 9.93 0.00 -7.43
CA TRP A 339 10.27 1.02 -8.43
C TRP A 339 9.36 0.92 -9.66
N LEU A 340 9.24 -0.27 -10.27
CA LEU A 340 8.41 -0.46 -11.46
C LEU A 340 6.92 -0.16 -11.21
N LEU A 341 6.44 -0.41 -9.98
CA LEU A 341 5.10 -0.05 -9.53
C LEU A 341 4.92 1.47 -9.36
N ALA A 342 5.82 2.15 -8.62
CA ALA A 342 5.79 3.61 -8.45
C ALA A 342 5.87 4.33 -9.81
N PHE A 343 6.72 3.83 -10.70
CA PHE A 343 6.91 4.32 -12.05
C PHE A 343 5.62 4.23 -12.89
N SER A 344 4.95 3.09 -12.86
CA SER A 344 3.79 2.83 -13.72
C SER A 344 2.49 3.48 -13.21
N SER A 345 2.40 3.70 -11.90
CA SER A 345 1.28 4.36 -11.22
C SER A 345 1.42 5.88 -11.11
N ALA A 346 2.63 6.41 -11.35
CA ALA A 346 3.04 7.77 -11.02
C ALA A 346 2.76 8.17 -9.55
N SER A 347 2.76 7.21 -8.61
CA SER A 347 2.42 7.44 -7.20
C SER A 347 3.31 6.63 -6.24
N SER A 348 4.12 7.33 -5.45
CA SER A 348 4.98 6.72 -4.40
C SER A 348 4.17 5.97 -3.34
N GLU A 349 2.98 6.48 -2.97
CA GLU A 349 2.04 5.82 -2.03
C GLU A 349 1.72 4.39 -2.47
N SER A 350 1.54 4.17 -3.78
CA SER A 350 1.16 2.86 -4.32
C SER A 350 2.29 1.82 -4.26
N ALA A 351 3.54 2.26 -4.16
CA ALA A 351 4.69 1.37 -4.01
C ALA A 351 5.08 1.12 -2.56
N LEU A 352 4.62 1.97 -1.63
CA LEU A 352 5.02 1.94 -0.22
C LEU A 352 4.84 0.54 0.42
N PRO A 353 3.67 -0.15 0.33
CA PRO A 353 3.52 -1.47 0.95
C PRO A 353 4.47 -2.54 0.39
N LEU A 354 4.85 -2.42 -0.88
CA LEU A 354 5.80 -3.32 -1.53
C LEU A 354 7.25 -3.00 -1.16
N ALA A 355 7.59 -1.71 -1.02
CA ALA A 355 8.89 -1.27 -0.53
C ALA A 355 9.13 -1.78 0.90
N PHE A 356 8.09 -1.72 1.74
CA PHE A 356 8.05 -2.31 3.08
C PHE A 356 8.38 -3.81 3.07
N GLU A 357 7.67 -4.61 2.27
CA GLU A 357 7.88 -6.05 2.16
C GLU A 357 9.29 -6.39 1.66
N ARG A 358 9.74 -5.74 0.58
CA ARG A 358 11.05 -5.98 -0.04
C ARG A 358 12.23 -5.56 0.84
N MET A 359 12.11 -4.49 1.62
CA MET A 359 13.16 -4.09 2.57
C MET A 359 13.24 -5.03 3.77
N ARG A 360 12.11 -5.58 4.24
CA ARG A 360 12.09 -6.64 5.26
C ARG A 360 12.75 -7.92 4.75
N GLU A 361 12.45 -8.36 3.53
CA GLU A 361 13.12 -9.51 2.90
C GLU A 361 14.62 -9.27 2.66
N PHE A 362 15.03 -8.03 2.38
CA PHE A 362 16.44 -7.64 2.23
C PHE A 362 17.22 -7.65 3.56
N GLY A 363 16.53 -7.79 4.71
CA GLY A 363 17.12 -7.89 6.04
C GLY A 363 17.02 -6.62 6.90
N CYS A 364 16.29 -5.59 6.46
CA CYS A 364 16.05 -4.40 7.28
C CYS A 364 15.11 -4.73 8.45
N THR A 365 15.37 -4.15 9.63
CA THR A 365 14.50 -4.35 10.80
C THR A 365 13.15 -3.65 10.60
N ASN A 366 12.08 -4.19 11.21
CA ASN A 366 10.76 -3.56 11.18
C ASN A 366 10.79 -2.13 11.74
N ALA A 367 11.70 -1.81 12.66
CA ALA A 367 11.88 -0.46 13.20
C ALA A 367 12.46 0.52 12.20
N LEU A 368 13.55 0.16 11.53
CA LEU A 368 14.16 1.00 10.50
C LEU A 368 13.17 1.19 9.34
N THR A 369 12.59 0.09 8.86
CA THR A 369 11.67 0.09 7.71
C THR A 369 10.39 0.87 8.04
N GLY A 370 9.81 0.60 9.22
CA GLY A 370 8.65 1.29 9.80
C GLY A 370 8.83 2.79 9.87
N PHE A 371 9.97 3.22 10.40
CA PHE A 371 10.21 4.63 10.63
C PHE A 371 10.70 5.38 9.38
N VAL A 372 11.46 4.75 8.46
CA VAL A 372 12.14 5.48 7.37
C VAL A 372 11.32 5.54 6.07
N ILE A 373 10.52 4.52 5.74
CA ILE A 373 9.82 4.46 4.45
C ILE A 373 8.56 5.36 4.34
N PRO A 374 7.80 5.65 5.41
CA PRO A 374 6.61 6.53 5.32
C PRO A 374 6.89 8.03 5.24
N TRP A 375 8.16 8.45 5.39
CA TRP A 375 8.60 9.85 5.28
C TRP A 375 9.13 10.10 3.86
#